data_AF-A0A4Y7XBV8-F1
#
_entry.id   AF-A0A4Y7XBV8-F1
#
_cell.length_a   1.000
_cell.length_b   1.000
_cell.length_c   1.000
_cell.angle_alpha   90.00
_cell.angle_beta   90.00
_cell.angle_gamma   90.00
#
_symmetry.space_group_name_H-M   'P 1'
#
loop_
_entity.id
_entity.type
_entity.pdbx_description
1 polymer ?
#
loop_
_entity_poly.entity_id
_entity_poly.type
_entity_poly.pdbx_seq_one_letter_code
_entity_poly.pdbx_strand_id
1 'polypeptide(L)'
;MNILNELDALTSLQLEIMIYRAIEEAIITGQNEPGIVAALTKKIPESLKSLTKIGKYTLITGGIFVHQTPKVKFNGMQKTSIEIGDLLLLNTIIDQRGNRSRRAMLFQAKMVDALPATPDNGDQHDLYEKWPLYTYVHGALQNQHRYITAPDLHLAAKYLLLNKNNTGIPFKRHYLKQALANASALTASPTRPLNHYQCFAEELRQFILGNAGKIFLAMDDQDYKNYSDLHNIGISYPPSVKNVLPFLFGFYDWEGWSLMVNDLIRSTARKATRLMNVQPSSQATGVRGVNVENIMMFTSSISLISQLAPPSDQVPTDKNDPNEEDGGISIIEFILQEVEGTENNKYLEEI
;
A
#
# COMPACT_ATOMS: atom_id res chain seq x y z
N MET A 1 7.05 -13.09 14.48
CA MET A 1 5.75 -13.30 15.17
C MET A 1 4.77 -13.81 14.11
N ASN A 2 4.11 -14.95 14.32
CA ASN A 2 3.21 -15.53 13.32
C ASN A 2 1.78 -15.51 13.85
N ILE A 3 1.03 -14.46 13.50
CA ILE A 3 -0.35 -14.21 13.97
C ILE A 3 -1.28 -15.35 13.54
N LEU A 4 -0.97 -16.07 12.44
CA LEU A 4 -1.76 -17.23 11.99
C LEU A 4 -1.89 -18.32 13.06
N ASN A 5 -0.87 -18.51 13.89
CA ASN A 5 -0.87 -19.56 14.91
C ASN A 5 -1.75 -19.20 16.12
N GLU A 6 -2.16 -17.95 16.24
CA GLU A 6 -2.97 -17.43 17.34
C GLU A 6 -4.44 -17.20 16.92
N LEU A 7 -4.76 -17.50 15.66
CA LEU A 7 -6.04 -17.20 15.05
C LEU A 7 -6.92 -18.45 15.09
N ASP A 8 -8.08 -18.36 15.73
CA ASP A 8 -9.04 -19.45 15.68
C ASP A 8 -9.61 -19.60 14.25
N ALA A 9 -10.04 -20.82 13.93
CA ALA A 9 -10.49 -21.15 12.57
C ALA A 9 -11.69 -20.30 12.11
N LEU A 10 -12.57 -19.89 13.04
CA LEU A 10 -13.75 -19.10 12.71
C LEU A 10 -13.35 -17.67 12.34
N THR A 11 -12.52 -17.02 13.14
CA THR A 11 -11.98 -15.68 12.84
C THR A 11 -11.20 -15.69 11.52
N SER A 12 -10.44 -16.75 11.25
CA SER A 12 -9.67 -16.87 10.00
C SER A 12 -10.60 -16.93 8.79
N LEU A 13 -11.65 -17.74 8.89
CA LEU A 13 -12.64 -17.89 7.83
C LEU A 13 -13.45 -16.60 7.63
N GLN A 14 -13.81 -15.90 8.71
CA GLN A 14 -14.50 -14.61 8.65
C GLN A 14 -13.66 -13.56 7.92
N LEU A 15 -12.39 -13.40 8.30
CA LEU A 15 -11.45 -12.49 7.63
C LEU A 15 -11.39 -12.78 6.12
N GLU A 16 -11.22 -14.05 5.75
CA GLU A 16 -11.17 -14.47 4.36
C GLU A 16 -12.46 -14.14 3.58
N ILE A 17 -13.62 -14.47 4.14
CA ILE A 17 -14.94 -14.18 3.53
C ILE A 17 -15.11 -12.67 3.30
N MET A 18 -14.75 -11.86 4.30
CA MET A 18 -14.95 -10.42 4.27
C MET A 18 -14.03 -9.74 3.25
N ILE A 19 -12.77 -10.18 3.16
CA ILE A 19 -11.83 -9.74 2.12
C ILE A 19 -12.36 -10.11 0.74
N TYR A 20 -12.75 -11.38 0.54
CA TYR A 20 -13.21 -11.87 -0.75
C TYR A 20 -14.43 -11.08 -1.24
N ARG A 21 -15.45 -10.92 -0.39
CA ARG A 21 -16.66 -10.16 -0.73
C ARG A 21 -16.36 -8.72 -1.10
N ALA A 22 -15.46 -8.07 -0.35
CA ALA A 22 -15.06 -6.69 -0.64
C ALA A 22 -14.38 -6.55 -2.00
N ILE A 23 -13.50 -7.50 -2.35
CA ILE A 23 -12.81 -7.52 -3.66
C ILE A 23 -13.82 -7.74 -4.79
N GLU A 24 -14.70 -8.74 -4.68
CA GLU A 24 -15.75 -8.98 -5.68
C GLU A 24 -16.65 -7.76 -5.89
N GLU A 25 -17.13 -7.17 -4.79
CA GLU A 25 -17.99 -5.98 -4.85
C GLU A 25 -17.25 -4.80 -5.51
N ALA A 26 -15.96 -4.62 -5.20
CA ALA A 26 -15.15 -3.58 -5.83
C ALA A 26 -14.99 -3.77 -7.34
N ILE A 27 -14.76 -5.01 -7.80
CA ILE A 27 -14.62 -5.32 -9.23
C ILE A 27 -15.95 -5.16 -9.98
N ILE A 28 -17.06 -5.58 -9.36
CA ILE A 28 -18.41 -5.45 -9.92
C ILE A 28 -18.81 -3.98 -10.05
N THR A 29 -18.54 -3.17 -9.01
CA THR A 29 -18.99 -1.76 -8.96
C THR A 29 -18.05 -0.80 -9.69
N GLY A 30 -16.75 -1.08 -9.73
CA GLY A 30 -15.78 -0.25 -10.44
C GLY A 30 -15.94 -0.36 -11.96
N GLN A 31 -16.02 0.76 -12.68
CA GLN A 31 -16.27 0.74 -14.14
C GLN A 31 -15.01 0.43 -14.97
N ASN A 32 -13.88 0.98 -14.56
CA ASN A 32 -12.56 0.85 -15.18
C ASN A 32 -11.50 0.60 -14.10
N GLU A 33 -10.22 0.47 -14.48
CA GLU A 33 -9.13 0.19 -13.55
C GLU A 33 -9.03 1.18 -12.38
N PRO A 34 -8.98 2.52 -12.60
CA PRO A 34 -9.03 3.48 -11.48
C PRO A 34 -10.30 3.36 -10.62
N GLY A 35 -11.46 3.09 -11.26
CA GLY A 35 -12.72 2.90 -10.56
C GLY A 35 -12.74 1.66 -9.67
N ILE A 36 -12.09 0.56 -10.07
CA ILE A 36 -11.95 -0.64 -9.25
C ILE A 36 -10.99 -0.35 -8.10
N VAL A 37 -9.85 0.32 -8.33
CA VAL A 37 -8.92 0.70 -7.26
C VAL A 37 -9.61 1.61 -6.23
N ALA A 38 -10.38 2.60 -6.68
CA ALA A 38 -11.22 3.42 -5.80
C ALA A 38 -12.19 2.57 -4.98
N ALA A 39 -12.89 1.63 -5.63
CA ALA A 39 -13.82 0.76 -4.96
C ALA A 39 -13.10 -0.17 -3.95
N LEU A 40 -11.90 -0.67 -4.24
CA LEU A 40 -11.09 -1.47 -3.31
C LEU A 40 -10.73 -0.68 -2.06
N THR A 41 -10.26 0.57 -2.22
CA THR A 41 -9.90 1.44 -1.08
C THR A 41 -11.08 1.76 -0.17
N LYS A 42 -12.31 1.67 -0.69
CA LYS A 42 -13.54 1.87 0.07
C LYS A 42 -14.06 0.57 0.68
N LYS A 43 -14.27 -0.45 -0.15
CA LYS A 43 -14.98 -1.68 0.21
C LYS A 43 -14.20 -2.57 1.17
N ILE A 44 -12.87 -2.62 1.07
CA ILE A 44 -12.05 -3.43 1.97
C ILE A 44 -12.15 -2.89 3.42
N PRO A 45 -11.86 -1.60 3.69
CA PRO A 45 -12.07 -1.05 5.04
C PRO A 45 -13.51 -1.12 5.54
N GLU A 46 -14.50 -0.85 4.69
CA GLU A 46 -15.93 -0.93 5.06
C GLU A 46 -16.32 -2.34 5.50
N SER A 47 -15.93 -3.35 4.72
CA SER A 47 -16.20 -4.75 5.03
C SER A 47 -15.57 -5.12 6.38
N LEU A 48 -14.27 -4.84 6.55
CA LEU A 48 -13.51 -5.22 7.74
C LEU A 48 -13.86 -4.45 9.01
N LYS A 49 -14.59 -3.34 8.92
CA LYS A 49 -15.01 -2.53 10.09
C LYS A 49 -15.77 -3.32 11.15
N SER A 50 -16.50 -4.37 10.74
CA SER A 50 -17.22 -5.24 11.68
C SER A 50 -16.35 -6.31 12.35
N LEU A 51 -15.17 -6.61 11.78
CA LEU A 51 -14.20 -7.55 12.35
C LEU A 51 -13.18 -6.76 13.19
N THR A 52 -13.61 -6.32 14.37
CA THR A 52 -12.79 -5.46 15.24
C THR A 52 -11.67 -6.21 15.94
N LYS A 53 -11.67 -7.55 15.96
CA LYS A 53 -10.64 -8.38 16.60
C LYS A 53 -10.13 -9.48 15.68
N ILE A 54 -8.82 -9.70 15.74
CA ILE A 54 -8.11 -10.81 15.11
C ILE A 54 -7.22 -11.44 16.18
N GLY A 55 -7.65 -12.57 16.75
CA GLY A 55 -7.01 -13.16 17.93
C GLY A 55 -6.96 -12.15 19.07
N LYS A 56 -5.75 -11.89 19.60
CA LYS A 56 -5.50 -10.90 20.66
C LYS A 56 -5.35 -9.45 20.19
N TYR A 57 -5.44 -9.20 18.88
CA TYR A 57 -5.26 -7.87 18.29
C TYR A 57 -6.60 -7.21 17.99
N THR A 58 -6.69 -5.91 18.23
CA THR A 58 -7.71 -5.06 17.64
C THR A 58 -7.32 -4.73 16.21
N LEU A 59 -8.22 -4.93 15.25
CA LEU A 59 -8.03 -4.53 13.87
C LEU A 59 -8.64 -3.15 13.63
N ILE A 60 -7.84 -2.26 13.05
CA ILE A 60 -8.26 -0.93 12.59
C ILE A 60 -7.90 -0.81 11.11
N THR A 61 -8.85 -0.39 10.28
CA THR A 61 -8.67 -0.31 8.82
C THR A 61 -9.23 0.97 8.22
N GLY A 62 -8.54 1.50 7.21
CA GLY A 62 -8.89 2.76 6.55
C GLY A 62 -8.33 2.82 5.15
N GLY A 63 -8.88 3.72 4.34
CA GLY A 63 -8.51 3.84 2.93
C GLY A 63 -8.57 5.26 2.41
N ILE A 64 -7.62 5.58 1.54
CA ILE A 64 -7.55 6.83 0.79
C ILE A 64 -7.37 6.45 -0.67
N PHE A 65 -8.27 6.93 -1.52
CA PHE A 65 -8.09 6.82 -2.96
C PHE A 65 -7.36 8.06 -3.47
N VAL A 66 -6.28 7.88 -4.22
CA VAL A 66 -5.65 8.92 -5.05
C VAL A 66 -5.23 8.26 -6.35
N HIS A 67 -5.53 8.89 -7.49
CA HIS A 67 -5.11 8.39 -8.79
C HIS A 67 -4.12 9.33 -9.49
N GLN A 68 -3.50 8.81 -10.56
CA GLN A 68 -2.70 9.56 -11.54
C GLN A 68 -1.35 10.11 -11.06
N THR A 69 -0.96 9.81 -9.82
CA THR A 69 0.26 10.30 -9.19
C THR A 69 0.76 9.29 -8.15
N PRO A 70 1.99 9.44 -7.61
CA PRO A 70 3.08 10.24 -8.16
C PRO A 70 3.67 9.60 -9.42
N LYS A 71 4.18 10.46 -10.31
CA LYS A 71 4.81 10.05 -11.57
C LYS A 71 6.33 10.11 -11.49
N VAL A 72 6.97 9.17 -12.16
CA VAL A 72 8.43 8.99 -12.22
C VAL A 72 8.91 8.92 -13.66
N LYS A 73 10.19 9.24 -13.86
CA LYS A 73 10.93 9.03 -15.10
C LYS A 73 12.26 8.35 -14.81
N PHE A 74 12.75 7.55 -15.75
CA PHE A 74 14.06 6.90 -15.67
C PHE A 74 14.71 6.81 -17.05
N ASN A 75 16.01 6.52 -17.11
CA ASN A 75 16.76 6.45 -18.35
C ASN A 75 16.33 5.24 -19.21
N GLY A 76 16.10 5.45 -20.51
CA GLY A 76 15.65 4.42 -21.45
C GLY A 76 14.13 4.30 -21.59
N MET A 77 13.36 5.10 -20.85
CA MET A 77 11.90 5.20 -20.99
C MET A 77 11.49 5.80 -22.35
N GLN A 78 10.39 5.32 -22.92
CA GLN A 78 9.79 5.88 -24.15
C GLN A 78 8.83 7.04 -23.86
N LYS A 79 8.04 6.94 -22.79
CA LYS A 79 7.17 8.01 -22.28
C LYS A 79 7.96 9.09 -21.53
N THR A 80 7.32 10.24 -21.30
CA THR A 80 7.91 11.35 -20.52
C THR A 80 7.89 11.07 -19.02
N SER A 81 6.85 10.37 -18.55
CA SER A 81 6.69 9.87 -17.19
C SER A 81 5.63 8.79 -17.12
N ILE A 82 5.66 7.99 -16.06
CA ILE A 82 4.67 6.96 -15.73
C ILE A 82 4.33 7.03 -14.24
N GLU A 83 3.19 6.47 -13.83
CA GLU A 83 2.84 6.33 -12.42
C GLU A 83 3.72 5.27 -11.75
N ILE A 84 4.11 5.49 -10.50
CA ILE A 84 4.91 4.51 -9.75
C ILE A 84 4.09 3.26 -9.38
N GLY A 85 2.77 3.39 -9.26
CA GLY A 85 1.84 2.35 -8.85
C GLY A 85 0.45 2.92 -8.63
N ASP A 86 -0.54 2.05 -8.54
CA ASP A 86 -1.94 2.41 -8.38
C ASP A 86 -2.42 2.28 -6.94
N LEU A 87 -1.93 1.27 -6.19
CA LEU A 87 -2.36 0.95 -4.83
C LEU A 87 -1.19 0.57 -3.94
N LEU A 88 -1.10 1.19 -2.76
CA LEU A 88 -0.16 0.87 -1.69
C LEU A 88 -0.92 0.32 -0.48
N LEU A 89 -0.59 -0.90 -0.06
CA LEU A 89 -1.05 -1.45 1.20
C LEU A 89 -0.02 -1.18 2.29
N LEU A 90 -0.50 -0.80 3.47
CA LEU A 90 0.31 -0.59 4.67
C LEU A 90 -0.23 -1.46 5.80
N ASN A 91 0.68 -2.15 6.49
CA ASN A 91 0.34 -2.92 7.69
C ASN A 91 1.24 -2.47 8.83
N THR A 92 0.63 -2.14 9.97
CA THR A 92 1.32 -1.86 11.23
C THR A 92 0.84 -2.84 12.30
N ILE A 93 1.73 -3.66 12.83
CA ILE A 93 1.47 -4.50 14.00
C ILE A 93 2.14 -3.84 15.20
N ILE A 94 1.36 -3.63 16.26
CA ILE A 94 1.79 -3.04 17.52
C ILE A 94 1.63 -4.09 18.61
N ASP A 95 2.74 -4.48 19.24
CA ASP A 95 2.71 -5.42 20.37
C ASP A 95 2.29 -4.74 21.68
N GLN A 96 2.09 -5.53 22.74
CA GLN A 96 1.75 -5.04 24.08
C GLN A 96 2.77 -4.04 24.66
N ARG A 97 4.02 -4.06 24.19
CA ARG A 97 5.08 -3.14 24.65
C ARG A 97 5.12 -1.86 23.82
N GLY A 98 4.25 -1.74 22.82
CA GLY A 98 4.22 -0.63 21.88
C GLY A 98 5.25 -0.74 20.75
N ASN A 99 5.97 -1.85 20.62
CA ASN A 99 6.89 -2.06 19.50
C ASN A 99 6.08 -2.18 18.20
N ARG A 100 6.59 -1.54 17.14
CA ARG A 100 5.91 -1.47 15.85
C ARG A 100 6.67 -2.25 14.79
N SER A 101 6.00 -3.20 14.15
CA SER A 101 6.46 -3.84 12.93
C SER A 101 5.62 -3.33 11.76
N ARG A 102 6.28 -2.87 10.69
CA ARG A 102 5.61 -2.26 9.54
C ARG A 102 5.97 -2.95 8.24
N ARG A 103 4.97 -3.22 7.42
CA ARG A 103 5.13 -3.80 6.08
C ARG A 103 4.35 -3.02 5.05
N ALA A 104 4.88 -2.97 3.84
CA ALA A 104 4.23 -2.34 2.70
C ALA A 104 4.18 -3.28 1.50
N MET A 105 3.19 -3.07 0.64
CA MET A 105 3.06 -3.75 -0.64
C MET A 105 2.47 -2.80 -1.68
N LEU A 106 3.19 -2.61 -2.79
CA LEU A 106 2.83 -1.73 -3.89
C LEU A 106 2.29 -2.56 -5.06
N PHE A 107 1.21 -2.09 -5.66
CA PHE A 107 0.57 -2.72 -6.80
C PHE A 107 0.45 -1.77 -7.97
N GLN A 108 0.78 -2.29 -9.16
CA GLN A 108 0.29 -1.76 -10.43
C GLN A 108 -0.96 -2.56 -10.83
N ALA A 109 -2.12 -1.91 -10.84
CA ALA A 109 -3.35 -2.53 -11.27
C ALA A 109 -3.34 -2.76 -12.79
N LYS A 110 -3.99 -3.83 -13.22
CA LYS A 110 -4.15 -4.15 -14.64
C LYS A 110 -5.43 -4.91 -14.90
N MET A 111 -6.27 -4.38 -15.78
CA MET A 111 -7.37 -5.16 -16.34
C MET A 111 -6.85 -6.24 -17.30
N VAL A 112 -7.32 -7.48 -17.13
CA VAL A 112 -6.96 -8.62 -17.97
C VAL A 112 -8.18 -9.44 -18.38
N ASP A 113 -8.21 -9.87 -19.64
CA ASP A 113 -9.27 -10.74 -20.16
C ASP A 113 -8.88 -12.22 -20.10
N ALA A 114 -7.58 -12.52 -20.13
CA ALA A 114 -7.04 -13.88 -20.14
C ALA A 114 -5.65 -13.95 -19.50
N LEU A 115 -5.24 -15.18 -19.13
CA LEU A 115 -3.90 -15.50 -18.66
C LEU A 115 -3.19 -16.43 -19.68
N PRO A 116 -1.86 -16.32 -19.84
CA PRO A 116 -0.97 -15.38 -19.16
C PRO A 116 -1.09 -13.95 -19.72
N ALA A 117 -1.08 -12.96 -18.82
CA ALA A 117 -1.17 -11.56 -19.20
C ALA A 117 0.19 -11.02 -19.68
N THR A 118 0.17 -10.21 -20.73
CA THR A 118 1.37 -9.50 -21.22
C THR A 118 1.28 -8.04 -20.77
N PRO A 119 2.37 -7.47 -20.21
CA PRO A 119 2.40 -6.04 -19.91
C PRO A 119 2.22 -5.23 -21.19
N ASP A 120 1.26 -4.32 -21.23
CA ASP A 120 0.96 -3.47 -22.39
C ASP A 120 1.75 -2.15 -22.39
N ASN A 121 2.28 -1.76 -21.22
CA ASN A 121 3.17 -0.62 -21.06
C ASN A 121 4.59 -1.09 -20.73
N GLY A 122 5.48 -1.04 -21.73
CA GLY A 122 6.88 -1.44 -21.59
C GLY A 122 7.65 -0.64 -20.53
N ASP A 123 7.39 0.66 -20.41
CA ASP A 123 8.03 1.52 -19.41
C ASP A 123 7.59 1.15 -17.99
N GLN A 124 6.30 0.83 -17.80
CA GLN A 124 5.76 0.36 -16.52
C GLN A 124 6.35 -0.99 -16.12
N HIS A 125 6.46 -1.89 -17.10
CA HIS A 125 7.05 -3.20 -16.89
C HIS A 125 8.53 -3.10 -16.53
N ASP A 126 9.30 -2.27 -17.25
CA ASP A 126 10.71 -2.04 -16.98
C ASP A 126 10.94 -1.45 -15.58
N LEU A 127 10.05 -0.55 -15.10
CA LEU A 127 10.10 -0.04 -13.73
C LEU A 127 9.96 -1.17 -12.71
N TYR A 128 8.93 -2.02 -12.83
CA TYR A 128 8.65 -3.06 -11.85
C TYR A 128 9.62 -4.25 -11.94
N GLU A 129 10.12 -4.56 -13.13
CA GLU A 129 11.09 -5.63 -13.35
C GLU A 129 12.47 -5.24 -12.80
N LYS A 130 12.95 -4.03 -13.11
CA LYS A 130 14.35 -3.64 -12.90
C LYS A 130 14.56 -2.68 -11.75
N TRP A 131 13.53 -1.94 -11.34
CA TRP A 131 13.62 -0.85 -10.36
C TRP A 131 14.84 0.08 -10.60
N PRO A 132 14.96 0.64 -11.82
CA PRO A 132 16.09 1.48 -12.17
C PRO A 132 16.12 2.74 -11.29
N LEU A 133 17.27 3.43 -11.26
CA LEU A 133 17.32 4.79 -10.72
C LEU A 133 16.26 5.65 -11.43
N TYR A 134 15.32 6.18 -10.67
CA TYR A 134 14.23 7.00 -11.17
C TYR A 134 14.16 8.33 -10.43
N THR A 135 13.45 9.27 -11.05
CA THR A 135 13.25 10.64 -10.54
C THR A 135 11.76 10.95 -10.54
N TYR A 136 11.24 11.51 -9.45
CA TYR A 136 9.88 12.04 -9.40
C TYR A 136 9.75 13.31 -10.24
N VAL A 137 8.64 13.43 -10.99
CA VAL A 137 8.48 14.47 -12.02
C VAL A 137 7.69 15.69 -11.53
N HIS A 138 6.81 15.51 -10.54
CA HIS A 138 5.86 16.55 -10.07
C HIS A 138 5.72 16.56 -8.53
N GLY A 139 5.06 17.61 -8.05
CA GLY A 139 4.68 17.78 -6.64
C GLY A 139 5.86 17.96 -5.70
N ALA A 140 5.62 17.75 -4.40
CA ALA A 140 6.63 17.98 -3.35
C ALA A 140 7.82 17.00 -3.37
N LEU A 141 7.77 16.00 -4.25
CA LEU A 141 8.85 15.04 -4.49
C LEU A 141 9.66 15.37 -5.74
N GLN A 142 9.29 16.41 -6.50
CA GLN A 142 9.92 16.73 -7.77
C GLN A 142 11.45 16.78 -7.67
N ASN A 143 12.12 16.17 -8.63
CA ASN A 143 13.58 16.01 -8.71
C ASN A 143 14.22 15.15 -7.62
N GLN A 144 13.45 14.56 -6.70
CA GLN A 144 14.01 13.55 -5.80
C GLN A 144 14.28 12.26 -6.56
N HIS A 145 15.42 11.65 -6.25
CA HIS A 145 15.91 10.44 -6.88
C HIS A 145 15.78 9.26 -5.93
N ARG A 146 15.42 8.09 -6.45
CA ARG A 146 15.37 6.84 -5.69
C ARG A 146 15.99 5.71 -6.48
N TYR A 147 16.67 4.85 -5.75
CA TYR A 147 17.29 3.65 -6.26
C TYR A 147 17.01 2.55 -5.25
N ILE A 148 16.43 1.43 -5.68
CA ILE A 148 16.00 0.38 -4.76
C ILE A 148 16.78 -0.89 -5.09
N THR A 149 17.57 -1.37 -4.13
CA THR A 149 18.40 -2.57 -4.26
C THR A 149 17.92 -3.62 -3.29
N ALA A 150 16.84 -4.34 -3.64
CA ALA A 150 16.28 -5.37 -2.77
C ALA A 150 15.92 -6.63 -3.57
N PRO A 151 16.53 -7.79 -3.30
CA PRO A 151 16.27 -9.02 -4.05
C PRO A 151 14.86 -9.58 -3.84
N ASP A 152 14.21 -9.24 -2.73
CA ASP A 152 12.84 -9.61 -2.36
C ASP A 152 11.79 -8.58 -2.82
N LEU A 153 12.18 -7.55 -3.58
CA LEU A 153 11.27 -6.46 -3.97
C LEU A 153 10.09 -6.96 -4.80
N HIS A 154 10.27 -7.99 -5.61
CA HIS A 154 9.18 -8.61 -6.39
C HIS A 154 8.14 -9.33 -5.51
N LEU A 155 8.42 -9.53 -4.22
CA LEU A 155 7.44 -9.99 -3.23
C LEU A 155 6.60 -8.84 -2.65
N ALA A 156 7.01 -7.59 -2.85
CA ALA A 156 6.35 -6.41 -2.32
C ALA A 156 5.92 -5.39 -3.37
N ALA A 157 6.42 -5.48 -4.60
CA ALA A 157 5.99 -4.70 -5.75
C ALA A 157 5.51 -5.65 -6.84
N LYS A 158 4.21 -5.62 -7.15
CA LYS A 158 3.56 -6.62 -7.99
C LYS A 158 2.54 -6.01 -8.94
N TYR A 159 2.11 -6.79 -9.91
CA TYR A 159 0.90 -6.49 -10.66
C TYR A 159 -0.33 -7.00 -9.90
N LEU A 160 -1.39 -6.21 -9.86
CA LEU A 160 -2.73 -6.61 -9.44
C LEU A 160 -3.58 -6.80 -10.70
N LEU A 161 -3.82 -8.05 -11.08
CA LEU A 161 -4.58 -8.42 -12.26
C LEU A 161 -6.07 -8.52 -11.92
N LEU A 162 -6.90 -7.77 -12.64
CA LEU A 162 -8.33 -7.63 -12.40
C LEU A 162 -9.10 -8.18 -13.62
N ASN A 163 -9.95 -9.18 -13.38
CA ASN A 163 -10.77 -9.81 -14.41
C ASN A 163 -12.26 -9.75 -14.05
N LYS A 164 -12.99 -8.87 -14.73
CA LYS A 164 -14.43 -8.71 -14.55
C LYS A 164 -15.25 -9.91 -15.04
N ASN A 165 -14.76 -10.64 -16.04
CA ASN A 165 -15.47 -11.77 -16.63
C ASN A 165 -15.58 -12.98 -15.68
N ASN A 166 -14.76 -12.98 -14.62
CA ASN A 166 -14.74 -14.03 -13.60
C ASN A 166 -15.52 -13.65 -12.32
N THR A 167 -16.23 -12.51 -12.30
CA THR A 167 -17.02 -12.09 -11.13
C THR A 167 -18.22 -13.01 -10.92
N GLY A 168 -18.60 -13.22 -9.65
CA GLY A 168 -19.80 -14.01 -9.29
C GLY A 168 -19.61 -15.52 -9.26
N ILE A 169 -18.37 -16.03 -9.34
CA ILE A 169 -18.10 -17.45 -9.09
C ILE A 169 -18.27 -17.74 -7.58
N PRO A 170 -19.00 -18.81 -7.18
CA PRO A 170 -19.34 -19.05 -5.78
C PRO A 170 -18.09 -19.19 -4.88
N PHE A 171 -18.15 -18.58 -3.69
CA PHE A 171 -17.14 -18.65 -2.61
C PHE A 171 -16.54 -20.06 -2.39
N LYS A 172 -17.34 -21.11 -2.60
CA LYS A 172 -16.92 -22.52 -2.51
C LYS A 172 -15.74 -22.90 -3.42
N ARG A 173 -15.50 -22.21 -4.55
CA ARG A 173 -14.38 -22.52 -5.46
C ARG A 173 -13.05 -21.88 -5.06
N HIS A 174 -13.07 -20.79 -4.28
CA HIS A 174 -11.86 -20.13 -3.79
C HIS A 174 -11.18 -20.91 -2.67
N TYR A 175 -11.97 -21.52 -1.77
CA TYR A 175 -11.46 -22.29 -0.62
C TYR A 175 -10.61 -23.51 -1.02
N LEU A 176 -10.82 -24.05 -2.23
CA LEU A 176 -10.18 -25.29 -2.65
C LEU A 176 -8.79 -25.11 -3.27
N LYS A 177 -8.22 -23.90 -3.34
CA LYS A 177 -6.96 -23.61 -4.09
C LYS A 177 -6.99 -24.11 -5.56
N GLN A 178 -8.13 -24.57 -6.06
CA GLN A 178 -8.22 -25.44 -7.24
C GLN A 178 -8.49 -24.71 -8.56
N ALA A 179 -8.63 -23.39 -8.57
CA ALA A 179 -8.66 -22.65 -9.82
C ALA A 179 -8.22 -21.18 -9.68
N LEU A 180 -6.90 -20.95 -9.57
CA LEU A 180 -6.30 -19.62 -9.84
C LEU A 180 -6.85 -19.04 -11.17
N ALA A 181 -7.11 -19.89 -12.16
CA ALA A 181 -7.69 -19.53 -13.45
C ALA A 181 -9.07 -18.83 -13.37
N ASN A 182 -9.81 -19.01 -12.28
CA ASN A 182 -11.16 -18.49 -12.08
C ASN A 182 -11.23 -17.33 -11.08
N ALA A 183 -10.10 -16.88 -10.53
CA ALA A 183 -10.10 -15.73 -9.64
C ALA A 183 -10.43 -14.44 -10.41
N SER A 184 -11.22 -13.57 -9.81
CA SER A 184 -11.51 -12.21 -10.32
C SER A 184 -10.34 -11.24 -10.08
N ALA A 185 -9.53 -11.50 -9.05
CA ALA A 185 -8.32 -10.76 -8.74
C ALA A 185 -7.14 -11.68 -8.42
N LEU A 186 -6.04 -11.45 -9.12
CA LEU A 186 -4.78 -12.15 -8.94
C LEU A 186 -3.65 -11.15 -8.74
N THR A 187 -2.55 -11.61 -8.16
CA THR A 187 -1.28 -10.87 -8.19
C THR A 187 -0.27 -11.61 -9.03
N ALA A 188 0.67 -10.89 -9.63
CA ALA A 188 1.71 -11.47 -10.49
C ALA A 188 3.05 -10.78 -10.31
N SER A 189 4.13 -11.55 -10.50
CA SER A 189 5.48 -11.02 -10.61
C SER A 189 5.68 -10.31 -11.95
N PRO A 190 6.56 -9.28 -12.00
CA PRO A 190 6.79 -8.47 -13.18
C PRO A 190 7.71 -9.17 -14.21
N THR A 191 7.38 -10.40 -14.61
CA THR A 191 8.07 -11.13 -15.69
C THR A 191 7.43 -10.86 -17.05
N ARG A 192 8.03 -11.37 -18.12
CA ARG A 192 7.46 -11.27 -19.48
C ARG A 192 7.30 -12.67 -20.10
N PRO A 193 6.06 -13.21 -20.25
CA PRO A 193 4.78 -12.66 -19.77
C PRO A 193 4.67 -12.66 -18.24
N LEU A 194 3.70 -11.92 -17.67
CA LEU A 194 3.48 -11.86 -16.21
C LEU A 194 3.18 -13.26 -15.68
N ASN A 195 3.78 -13.67 -14.55
CA ASN A 195 3.64 -15.04 -14.01
C ASN A 195 3.69 -15.06 -12.47
N HIS A 196 3.85 -16.26 -11.89
CA HIS A 196 3.83 -16.50 -10.43
C HIS A 196 2.54 -16.01 -9.76
N TYR A 197 1.39 -16.43 -10.31
CA TYR A 197 0.08 -15.95 -9.87
C TYR A 197 -0.26 -16.35 -8.43
N GLN A 198 -0.85 -15.44 -7.68
CA GLN A 198 -1.49 -15.72 -6.41
C GLN A 198 -2.90 -15.11 -6.35
N CYS A 199 -3.78 -15.71 -5.55
CA CYS A 199 -5.10 -15.12 -5.28
C CYS A 199 -4.93 -13.83 -4.47
N PHE A 200 -5.46 -12.70 -4.95
CA PHE A 200 -5.31 -11.41 -4.25
C PHE A 200 -5.94 -11.44 -2.86
N ALA A 201 -7.09 -12.12 -2.69
CA ALA A 201 -7.73 -12.26 -1.38
C ALA A 201 -6.83 -12.98 -0.36
N GLU A 202 -6.14 -14.05 -0.78
CA GLU A 202 -5.22 -14.77 0.09
C GLU A 202 -3.96 -13.95 0.38
N GLU A 203 -3.40 -13.28 -0.63
CA GLU A 203 -2.25 -12.40 -0.41
C GLU A 203 -2.58 -11.24 0.54
N LEU A 204 -3.75 -10.63 0.40
CA LEU A 204 -4.23 -9.59 1.31
C LEU A 204 -4.42 -10.13 2.73
N ARG A 205 -4.97 -11.35 2.88
CA ARG A 205 -5.08 -12.00 4.19
C ARG A 205 -3.71 -12.21 4.83
N GLN A 206 -2.74 -12.74 4.08
CA GLN A 206 -1.37 -12.93 4.57
C GLN A 206 -0.69 -11.60 4.91
N PHE A 207 -0.95 -10.55 4.13
CA PHE A 207 -0.45 -9.20 4.37
C PHE A 207 -1.00 -8.62 5.68
N ILE A 208 -2.32 -8.70 5.89
CA ILE A 208 -2.98 -8.25 7.14
C ILE A 208 -2.38 -8.95 8.35
N LEU A 209 -2.10 -10.25 8.25
CA LEU A 209 -1.52 -11.05 9.34
C LEU A 209 0.01 -10.90 9.47
N GLY A 210 0.64 -9.99 8.71
CA GLY A 210 2.06 -9.68 8.82
C GLY A 210 3.01 -10.68 8.16
N ASN A 211 2.50 -11.59 7.32
CA ASN A 211 3.26 -12.66 6.66
C ASN A 211 3.63 -12.35 5.20
N ALA A 212 3.12 -11.26 4.64
CA ALA A 212 3.43 -10.84 3.27
C ALA A 212 3.82 -9.35 3.23
N GLY A 213 4.42 -8.93 2.11
CA GLY A 213 4.95 -7.58 1.91
C GLY A 213 6.33 -7.38 2.53
N LYS A 214 6.96 -6.26 2.23
CA LYS A 214 8.34 -5.96 2.64
C LYS A 214 8.35 -4.98 3.81
N ILE A 215 9.24 -5.23 4.76
CA ILE A 215 9.44 -4.36 5.91
C ILE A 215 9.98 -3.00 5.45
N PHE A 216 9.50 -1.92 6.06
CA PHE A 216 10.03 -0.58 5.85
C PHE A 216 10.16 0.17 7.19
N LEU A 217 11.08 1.12 7.24
CA LEU A 217 11.17 2.06 8.36
C LEU A 217 10.28 3.27 8.09
N ALA A 218 9.28 3.50 8.93
CA ALA A 218 8.56 4.77 8.93
C ALA A 218 9.45 5.82 9.62
N MET A 219 9.67 6.95 8.95
CA MET A 219 10.65 7.96 9.35
C MET A 219 9.93 9.24 9.73
N ASP A 220 10.33 9.85 10.84
CA ASP A 220 9.97 11.26 11.11
C ASP A 220 10.67 12.20 10.12
N ASP A 221 10.42 13.50 10.21
CA ASP A 221 10.97 14.48 9.26
C ASP A 221 12.50 14.55 9.28
N GLN A 222 13.10 14.41 10.46
CA GLN A 222 14.54 14.51 10.62
C GLN A 222 15.24 13.26 10.10
N ASP A 223 14.73 12.08 10.46
CA ASP A 223 15.21 10.80 9.95
C ASP A 223 15.04 10.76 8.43
N TYR A 224 13.86 11.09 7.92
CA TYR A 224 13.59 11.10 6.47
C TYR A 224 14.60 11.97 5.72
N LYS A 225 14.88 13.18 6.22
CA LYS A 225 15.87 14.08 5.62
C LYS A 225 17.27 13.46 5.65
N ASN A 226 17.70 12.95 6.81
CA ASN A 226 19.02 12.33 6.97
C ASN A 226 19.20 11.15 6.02
N TYR A 227 18.23 10.23 5.96
CA TYR A 227 18.27 9.08 5.06
C TYR A 227 18.20 9.49 3.59
N SER A 228 17.38 10.49 3.24
CA SER A 228 17.32 11.00 1.86
C SER A 228 18.64 11.62 1.41
N ASP A 229 19.30 12.40 2.27
CA ASP A 229 20.59 13.02 1.97
C ASP A 229 21.68 11.95 1.80
N LEU A 230 21.73 10.98 2.73
CA LEU A 230 22.62 9.82 2.65
C LEU A 230 22.40 8.99 1.38
N HIS A 231 21.14 8.74 1.02
CA HIS A 231 20.77 8.01 -0.19
C HIS A 231 21.22 8.74 -1.46
N ASN A 232 21.04 10.06 -1.52
CA ASN A 232 21.49 10.88 -2.66
C ASN A 232 23.01 10.87 -2.80
N ILE A 233 23.73 10.96 -1.68
CA ILE A 233 25.19 10.80 -1.64
C ILE A 233 25.57 9.41 -2.20
N GLY A 234 24.92 8.34 -1.75
CA GLY A 234 25.15 6.97 -2.22
C GLY A 234 24.93 6.79 -3.72
N ILE A 235 23.88 7.40 -4.28
CA ILE A 235 23.60 7.34 -5.73
C ILE A 235 24.72 8.00 -6.55
N SER A 236 25.31 9.08 -6.05
CA SER A 236 26.30 9.90 -6.76
C SER A 236 27.66 9.24 -6.97
N TYR A 237 27.99 8.20 -6.19
CA TYR A 237 29.26 7.49 -6.32
C TYR A 237 29.31 6.59 -7.57
N PRO A 238 30.49 6.37 -8.16
CA PRO A 238 30.65 5.41 -9.26
C PRO A 238 30.38 3.96 -8.81
N PRO A 239 29.92 3.07 -9.72
CA PRO A 239 29.56 1.68 -9.37
C PRO A 239 30.66 0.88 -8.64
N SER A 240 31.93 1.16 -8.94
CA SER A 240 33.09 0.55 -8.28
C SER A 240 33.18 0.85 -6.78
N VAL A 241 32.63 1.98 -6.34
CA VAL A 241 32.60 2.43 -4.94
C VAL A 241 31.30 1.98 -4.24
N LYS A 242 30.19 1.85 -4.98
CA LYS A 242 28.89 1.39 -4.46
C LYS A 242 28.93 0.00 -3.82
N ASN A 243 29.79 -0.90 -4.29
CA ASN A 243 29.92 -2.25 -3.73
C ASN A 243 30.71 -2.29 -2.41
N VAL A 244 31.38 -1.19 -2.02
CA VAL A 244 32.22 -1.11 -0.82
C VAL A 244 31.55 -0.27 0.29
N LEU A 245 30.74 0.72 -0.10
CA LEU A 245 30.05 1.65 0.81
C LEU A 245 29.06 0.99 1.81
N PRO A 246 28.22 0.01 1.42
CA PRO A 246 27.34 -0.72 2.34
C PRO A 246 28.08 -1.31 3.53
N PHE A 247 29.29 -1.81 3.28
CA PHE A 247 30.14 -2.42 4.29
C PHE A 247 30.81 -1.40 5.22
N LEU A 248 31.18 -0.22 4.69
CA LEU A 248 31.93 0.80 5.45
C LEU A 248 31.05 1.76 6.26
N PHE A 249 29.84 2.04 5.79
CA PHE A 249 28.97 3.07 6.38
C PHE A 249 27.63 2.50 6.89
N GLY A 250 27.43 1.18 6.79
CA GLY A 250 26.18 0.55 7.19
C GLY A 250 25.00 0.96 6.31
N PHE A 251 25.24 1.34 5.04
CA PHE A 251 24.16 1.51 4.08
C PHE A 251 23.54 0.14 3.82
N TYR A 252 22.28 -0.02 4.13
CA TYR A 252 21.61 -1.29 3.92
C TYR A 252 20.67 -1.22 2.71
N ASP A 253 20.56 -2.35 2.00
CA ASP A 253 19.64 -2.63 0.89
C ASP A 253 18.16 -2.23 1.11
N TRP A 254 17.74 -1.90 2.34
CA TRP A 254 16.37 -1.51 2.68
C TRP A 254 16.09 0.00 2.58
N GLU A 255 17.09 0.84 2.37
CA GLU A 255 16.93 2.31 2.39
C GLU A 255 16.04 2.83 1.27
N GLY A 256 16.29 2.41 0.03
CA GLY A 256 15.53 2.88 -1.13
C GLY A 256 14.03 2.55 -1.05
N TRP A 257 13.70 1.34 -0.59
CA TRP A 257 12.31 0.92 -0.38
C TRP A 257 11.64 1.73 0.73
N SER A 258 12.33 1.90 1.86
CA SER A 258 11.79 2.67 2.98
C SER A 258 11.56 4.13 2.59
N LEU A 259 12.52 4.76 1.91
CA LEU A 259 12.37 6.11 1.40
C LEU A 259 11.21 6.23 0.43
N MET A 260 11.09 5.34 -0.56
CA MET A 260 9.95 5.35 -1.49
C MET A 260 8.62 5.22 -0.73
N VAL A 261 8.48 4.28 0.20
CA VAL A 261 7.22 4.12 0.96
C VAL A 261 6.90 5.40 1.74
N ASN A 262 7.89 6.03 2.38
CA ASN A 262 7.68 7.31 3.07
C ASN A 262 7.30 8.44 2.09
N ASP A 263 7.89 8.49 0.90
CA ASP A 263 7.53 9.45 -0.15
C ASP A 263 6.04 9.35 -0.48
N LEU A 264 5.57 8.13 -0.73
CA LEU A 264 4.18 7.85 -1.07
C LEU A 264 3.24 8.23 0.07
N ILE A 265 3.54 7.85 1.31
CA ILE A 265 2.73 8.17 2.48
C ILE A 265 2.64 9.69 2.67
N ARG A 266 3.78 10.38 2.64
CA ARG A 266 3.87 11.84 2.85
C ARG A 266 3.16 12.61 1.74
N SER A 267 3.31 12.19 0.49
CA SER A 267 2.61 12.79 -0.64
C SER A 267 1.09 12.62 -0.51
N THR A 268 0.63 11.40 -0.21
CA THR A 268 -0.80 11.13 0.00
C THR A 268 -1.35 11.88 1.22
N ALA A 269 -0.62 11.94 2.33
CA ALA A 269 -1.05 12.66 3.54
C ALA A 269 -1.23 14.16 3.27
N ARG A 270 -0.28 14.81 2.58
CA ARG A 270 -0.40 16.22 2.17
C ARG A 270 -1.61 16.45 1.29
N LYS A 271 -1.87 15.57 0.32
CA LYS A 271 -3.04 15.66 -0.56
C LYS A 271 -4.35 15.50 0.21
N ALA A 272 -4.41 14.54 1.13
CA ALA A 272 -5.57 14.31 1.98
C ALA A 272 -5.86 15.52 2.91
N THR A 273 -4.85 16.05 3.59
CA THR A 273 -5.00 17.22 4.50
C THR A 273 -5.50 18.47 3.77
N ARG A 274 -4.94 18.77 2.59
CA ARG A 274 -5.40 19.91 1.79
C ARG A 274 -6.90 19.84 1.49
N LEU A 275 -7.39 18.65 1.13
CA LEU A 275 -8.79 18.45 0.79
C LEU A 275 -9.72 18.54 2.01
N MET A 276 -9.27 18.12 3.19
CA MET A 276 -10.05 18.26 4.43
C MET A 276 -10.20 19.72 4.88
N ASN A 277 -9.27 20.61 4.49
CA ASN A 277 -9.27 22.02 4.90
C ASN A 277 -10.05 22.96 3.96
N VAL A 278 -10.53 22.48 2.80
CA VAL A 278 -11.42 23.26 1.93
C VAL A 278 -12.82 23.25 2.53
N GLN A 279 -13.33 24.42 2.95
CA GLN A 279 -14.64 24.56 3.62
C GLN A 279 -15.80 23.93 2.84
N PRO A 280 -16.83 23.39 3.54
CA PRO A 280 -18.01 22.79 2.92
C PRO A 280 -19.00 23.86 2.45
N SER A 281 -18.57 24.79 1.59
CA SER A 281 -19.47 25.74 0.94
C SER A 281 -19.84 25.22 -0.44
N SER A 282 -21.11 24.79 -0.56
CA SER A 282 -21.77 24.27 -1.76
C SER A 282 -21.31 22.89 -2.21
N GLN A 283 -22.28 21.96 -2.27
CA GLN A 283 -22.24 20.66 -2.94
C GLN A 283 -20.83 20.21 -3.37
N ALA A 284 -20.14 19.49 -2.47
CA ALA A 284 -18.89 18.81 -2.77
C ALA A 284 -19.13 17.76 -3.86
N THR A 285 -19.16 18.21 -5.11
CA THR A 285 -18.68 17.41 -6.22
C THR A 285 -17.26 17.08 -5.84
N GLY A 286 -16.99 15.81 -5.51
CA GLY A 286 -15.66 15.37 -5.12
C GLY A 286 -14.66 15.94 -6.13
N VAL A 287 -13.72 16.75 -5.64
CA VAL A 287 -12.60 17.22 -6.44
C VAL A 287 -12.03 15.97 -7.10
N ARG A 288 -11.97 15.96 -8.44
CA ARG A 288 -11.68 14.75 -9.23
C ARG A 288 -10.49 14.01 -8.63
N GLY A 289 -10.72 12.77 -8.19
CA GLY A 289 -9.64 11.83 -7.94
C GLY A 289 -9.15 11.63 -6.52
N VAL A 290 -9.86 12.11 -5.49
CA VAL A 290 -9.58 11.70 -4.09
C VAL A 290 -10.84 11.39 -3.30
N ASN A 291 -10.85 10.23 -2.63
CA ASN A 291 -11.87 9.86 -1.65
C ASN A 291 -11.19 9.41 -0.36
N VAL A 292 -11.62 9.91 0.80
CA VAL A 292 -11.13 9.47 2.11
C VAL A 292 -12.26 8.77 2.85
N GLU A 293 -12.04 7.52 3.26
CA GLU A 293 -13.01 6.73 4.01
C GLU A 293 -12.47 6.42 5.41
N ASN A 294 -13.35 6.42 6.42
CA ASN A 294 -13.02 6.21 7.83
C ASN A 294 -12.09 7.28 8.44
N ILE A 295 -12.44 8.55 8.27
CA ILE A 295 -11.72 9.74 8.76
C ILE A 295 -11.26 9.60 10.23
N MET A 296 -12.05 8.96 11.10
CA MET A 296 -11.69 8.77 12.52
C MET A 296 -10.38 7.98 12.71
N MET A 297 -10.08 7.02 11.84
CA MET A 297 -8.81 6.31 11.88
C MET A 297 -7.64 7.25 11.56
N PHE A 298 -7.83 8.12 10.57
CA PHE A 298 -6.82 9.10 10.13
C PHE A 298 -6.71 10.32 11.05
N THR A 299 -7.58 10.45 12.05
CA THR A 299 -7.39 11.36 13.19
C THR A 299 -6.71 10.70 14.39
N SER A 300 -6.50 9.38 14.35
CA SER A 300 -5.79 8.68 15.43
C SER A 300 -4.29 8.88 15.32
N SER A 301 -3.61 9.09 16.45
CA SER A 301 -2.15 9.18 16.52
C SER A 301 -1.42 7.88 16.14
N ILE A 302 -2.16 6.82 15.83
CA ILE A 302 -1.62 5.49 15.50
C ILE A 302 -1.49 5.32 13.97
N SER A 303 -2.34 5.97 13.17
CA SER A 303 -2.23 5.97 11.70
C SER A 303 -0.97 6.67 11.21
N LEU A 304 -0.27 6.06 10.25
CA LEU A 304 0.89 6.65 9.61
C LEU A 304 0.54 7.88 8.80
N ILE A 305 -0.61 7.86 8.13
CA ILE A 305 -1.08 9.01 7.34
C ILE A 305 -1.34 10.20 8.27
N SER A 306 -1.91 9.96 9.45
CA SER A 306 -2.12 11.01 10.46
C SER A 306 -0.80 11.55 11.01
N GLN A 307 0.13 10.66 11.37
CA GLN A 307 1.44 11.02 11.92
C GLN A 307 2.28 11.85 10.95
N LEU A 308 2.16 11.59 9.65
CA LEU A 308 2.96 12.22 8.59
C LEU A 308 2.20 13.30 7.82
N ALA A 309 0.97 13.62 8.24
CA ALA A 309 0.23 14.77 7.75
C ALA A 309 0.90 16.07 8.23
N PRO A 310 0.97 17.11 7.37
CA PRO A 310 1.45 18.42 7.82
C PRO A 310 0.54 18.98 8.94
N PRO A 311 1.09 19.75 9.90
CA PRO A 311 0.29 20.42 10.91
C PRO A 311 -0.81 21.29 10.30
N SER A 312 -1.98 21.36 10.96
CA SER A 312 -3.14 22.19 10.57
C SER A 312 -2.75 23.61 10.14
N ASP A 313 -1.79 24.23 10.84
CA ASP A 313 -1.42 25.63 10.64
C ASP A 313 -0.39 25.82 9.51
N GLN A 314 0.11 24.72 8.94
CA GLN A 314 1.02 24.68 7.80
C GLN A 314 0.31 24.25 6.50
N VAL A 315 -0.98 24.63 6.33
CA VAL A 315 -1.65 24.47 5.03
C VAL A 315 -0.80 25.17 3.97
N PRO A 316 -0.38 24.47 2.89
CA PRO A 316 0.40 25.09 1.84
C PRO A 316 -0.32 26.33 1.30
N THR A 317 0.34 27.48 1.39
CA THR A 317 -0.22 28.82 1.15
C THR A 317 -0.52 29.12 -0.31
N ASP A 318 -0.35 28.16 -1.22
CA ASP A 318 -0.54 28.40 -2.65
C ASP A 318 -2.03 28.51 -2.97
N LYS A 319 -2.52 29.75 -2.88
CA LYS A 319 -3.84 30.17 -3.35
C LYS A 319 -3.96 30.14 -4.88
N ASN A 320 -2.87 29.80 -5.59
CA ASN A 320 -2.76 29.86 -7.04
C ASN A 320 -2.27 28.54 -7.68
N ASP A 321 -2.64 27.37 -7.15
CA ASP A 321 -2.53 26.19 -7.99
C ASP A 321 -3.73 25.21 -7.90
N PRO A 322 -4.67 25.27 -8.86
CA PRO A 322 -5.66 24.20 -9.07
C PRO A 322 -5.07 22.98 -9.79
N ASN A 323 -3.75 22.90 -10.03
CA ASN A 323 -3.18 21.77 -10.73
C ASN A 323 -3.30 20.48 -9.92
N GLU A 324 -3.81 19.46 -10.60
CA GLU A 324 -3.85 18.04 -10.25
C GLU A 324 -2.45 17.42 -9.93
N GLU A 325 -1.39 18.24 -9.85
CA GLU A 325 0.02 17.87 -9.75
C GLU A 325 0.51 17.62 -8.32
N ASP A 326 -0.29 17.95 -7.31
CA ASP A 326 -0.02 17.53 -5.94
C ASP A 326 -0.24 16.01 -5.83
N GLY A 327 0.88 15.29 -5.80
CA GLY A 327 0.91 13.84 -5.94
C GLY A 327 0.31 13.06 -4.77
N GLY A 328 0.13 11.76 -4.95
CA GLY A 328 -0.23 10.80 -3.92
C GLY A 328 -0.72 9.51 -4.58
N ILE A 329 -0.66 8.40 -3.86
CA ILE A 329 -1.15 7.10 -4.32
C ILE A 329 -2.36 6.66 -3.49
N SER A 330 -3.18 5.78 -4.04
CA SER A 330 -4.21 5.10 -3.25
C SER A 330 -3.57 4.25 -2.16
N ILE A 331 -4.06 4.37 -0.93
CA ILE A 331 -3.56 3.68 0.25
C ILE A 331 -4.68 2.92 0.95
N ILE A 332 -4.41 1.68 1.37
CA ILE A 332 -5.20 1.00 2.41
C ILE A 332 -4.26 0.71 3.57
N GLU A 333 -4.63 1.18 4.76
CA GLU A 333 -3.86 0.97 5.98
C GLU A 333 -4.59 -0.02 6.90
N PHE A 334 -3.84 -1.00 7.40
CA PHE A 334 -4.25 -1.96 8.40
C PHE A 334 -3.38 -1.78 9.64
N ILE A 335 -4.02 -1.68 10.81
CA ILE A 335 -3.33 -1.61 12.10
C ILE A 335 -3.86 -2.75 12.96
N LEU A 336 -2.95 -3.59 13.44
CA LEU A 336 -3.22 -4.63 14.43
C LEU A 336 -2.57 -4.21 15.73
N GLN A 337 -3.37 -3.85 16.73
CA GLN A 337 -2.89 -3.45 18.04
C GLN A 337 -3.19 -4.55 19.05
N GLU A 338 -2.15 -5.14 19.63
CA GLU A 338 -2.30 -6.13 20.70
C GLU A 338 -3.00 -5.46 21.89
N VAL A 339 -4.08 -6.07 22.38
CA VAL A 339 -4.79 -5.57 23.54
C VAL A 339 -4.16 -6.18 24.79
N GLU A 340 -3.95 -5.38 25.83
CA GLU A 340 -3.61 -5.92 27.16
C GLU A 340 -4.70 -6.92 27.56
N GLY A 341 -4.29 -8.15 27.87
CA GLY A 341 -5.22 -9.12 28.42
C GLY A 341 -5.70 -8.61 29.76
N THR A 342 -7.00 -8.32 29.89
CA THR A 342 -7.61 -8.45 31.21
C THR A 342 -7.43 -9.91 31.62
N GLU A 343 -6.61 -10.16 32.64
CA GLU A 343 -6.53 -11.45 33.32
C GLU A 343 -7.91 -11.79 33.91
N ASN A 344 -8.82 -12.30 33.09
CA ASN A 344 -9.99 -13.03 33.56
C ASN A 344 -9.61 -14.50 33.70
N ASN A 345 -8.92 -14.83 34.80
CA ASN A 345 -8.97 -16.15 35.43
C ASN A 345 -8.22 -16.16 36.77
N LYS A 346 -8.81 -15.53 37.79
CA LYS A 346 -8.39 -15.74 39.19
C LYS A 346 -9.54 -16.02 40.17
N TYR A 347 -10.74 -16.29 39.68
CA TYR A 347 -11.90 -16.59 40.53
C TYR A 347 -12.79 -17.69 39.93
N LEU A 348 -12.23 -18.86 39.61
CA LEU A 348 -13.01 -20.10 39.42
C LEU A 348 -12.22 -21.35 39.88
N GLU A 349 -11.42 -21.21 40.94
CA GLU A 349 -10.97 -22.33 41.76
C GLU A 349 -11.42 -22.08 43.20
N GLU A 350 -12.73 -22.17 43.44
CA GLU A 350 -13.34 -22.42 44.75
C GLU A 350 -14.85 -22.68 44.55
N ILE A 351 -15.18 -23.87 44.03
CA ILE A 351 -16.45 -24.58 44.31
C ILE A 351 -16.11 -26.04 44.56
#